data_AF-A0A7X9F7T6-F1
#
_entry.id   AF-A0A7X9F7T6-F1
#
_cell.length_a   1.000
_cell.length_b   1.000
_cell.length_c   1.000
_cell.angle_alpha   90.00
_cell.angle_beta   90.00
_cell.angle_gamma   90.00
#
_symmetry.space_group_name_H-M   'P 1'
#
loop_
_entity.id
_entity.type
_entity.pdbx_description
1 polymer ?
#
loop_
_entity_poly.entity_id
_entity_poly.type
_entity_poly.pdbx_seq_one_letter_code
_entity_poly.pdbx_strand_id
1 'polypeptide(L)' 'MFIVSGDTDRSILHLDLDTFFVSVERLRNSRLIGKPVIIGSLSDRGVVA' A
#
# COMPACT_ATOMS: atom_id res chain seq x y z
N MET A 1 -34.57 -21.93 -25.84
CA MET A 1 -34.20 -20.52 -25.95
C MET A 1 -34.34 -19.92 -24.56
N PHE A 2 -33.25 -19.93 -23.78
CA PHE A 2 -33.21 -19.30 -22.48
C PHE A 2 -32.41 -18.01 -22.63
N ILE A 3 -33.04 -16.89 -22.30
CA ILE A 3 -32.43 -15.56 -22.35
C ILE A 3 -31.33 -15.53 -21.29
N VAL A 4 -30.08 -15.33 -21.71
CA VAL A 4 -29.01 -14.91 -20.80
C VAL A 4 -29.27 -13.44 -20.51
N SER A 5 -29.95 -13.14 -19.40
CA SER A 5 -29.87 -11.82 -18.79
C SER A 5 -28.42 -11.64 -18.34
N GLY A 6 -27.71 -10.71 -18.95
CA GLY A 6 -26.30 -10.46 -18.67
C GLY A 6 -26.06 -10.25 -17.19
N ASP A 7 -25.08 -10.96 -16.66
CA ASP A 7 -24.64 -10.80 -15.28
C ASP A 7 -24.03 -9.40 -15.11
N THR A 8 -24.62 -8.60 -14.24
CA THR A 8 -24.09 -7.30 -13.83
C THR A 8 -23.36 -7.38 -12.50
N ASP A 9 -22.83 -8.55 -12.11
CA ASP A 9 -21.98 -8.68 -10.93
C ASP A 9 -20.64 -7.97 -11.16
N ARG A 10 -20.60 -6.70 -10.76
CA ARG A 10 -19.35 -5.92 -10.67
C ARG A 10 -18.61 -6.35 -9.43
N SER A 11 -17.54 -7.11 -9.60
CA SER A 11 -16.59 -7.37 -8.52
C SER A 11 -15.63 -6.19 -8.37
N ILE A 12 -15.53 -5.64 -7.16
CA ILE A 12 -14.56 -4.59 -6.81
C ILE A 12 -13.54 -5.18 -5.84
N LEU A 13 -12.27 -5.21 -6.25
CA LEU A 13 -11.16 -5.62 -5.40
C LEU A 13 -10.42 -4.37 -4.91
N HIS A 14 -10.38 -4.19 -3.60
CA HIS A 14 -9.56 -3.18 -2.94
C HIS A 14 -8.26 -3.82 -2.49
N LEU A 15 -7.12 -3.23 -2.87
CA LEU A 15 -5.79 -3.64 -2.42
C LEU A 15 -5.08 -2.42 -1.85
N ASP A 16 -4.50 -2.58 -0.67
CA ASP A 16 -3.63 -1.60 -0.02
C ASP A 16 -2.40 -2.30 0.55
N LEU A 17 -1.29 -1.57 0.67
CA LEU A 17 -0.02 -2.10 1.15
C LEU A 17 0.32 -1.52 2.52
N ASP A 18 0.48 -2.40 3.50
CA ASP A 18 0.80 -2.03 4.87
C ASP A 18 2.10 -1.24 4.95
N THR A 19 1.99 0.05 5.34
CA THR A 19 3.12 0.95 5.54
C THR A 19 4.09 0.96 4.35
N PHE A 20 3.57 1.10 3.12
CA PHE A 20 4.29 0.89 1.86
C PHE A 20 5.77 1.34 1.87
N PHE A 21 6.06 2.61 2.19
CA PHE A 21 7.42 3.13 2.16
C PHE A 21 8.34 2.49 3.22
N VAL A 22 7.83 2.26 4.43
CA VAL A 22 8.59 1.57 5.49
C VAL A 22 8.86 0.12 5.09
N SER A 23 7.88 -0.55 4.49
CA SER A 23 8.01 -1.93 4.00
C SER A 23 9.08 -2.04 2.90
N VAL A 24 9.13 -1.09 1.95
CA VAL A 24 10.18 -1.01 0.93
C VAL A 24 11.56 -0.78 1.54
N GLU A 25 11.69 0.14 2.50
CA GLU A 25 12.99 0.42 3.13
C GLU A 25 13.49 -0.73 4.01
N ARG A 26 12.59 -1.48 4.67
CA ARG A 26 12.95 -2.70 5.40
C ARG A 26 13.43 -3.82 4.47
N LEU A 27 12.84 -3.94 3.28
CA LEU A 27 13.30 -4.88 2.26
C LEU A 27 14.73 -4.56 1.79
N ARG A 28 15.05 -3.26 1.66
CA ARG A 28 16.38 -2.79 1.26
C ARG A 28 17.41 -2.83 2.38
N ASN A 29 16.98 -2.67 3.63
CA ASN A 29 17.86 -2.61 4.81
C ASN A 29 17.25 -3.36 5.99
N SER A 30 17.66 -4.62 6.15
CA SER A 30 17.16 -5.53 7.20
C SER A 30 17.43 -5.05 8.63
N ARG A 31 18.36 -4.12 8.84
CA ARG A 31 18.65 -3.54 10.18
C ARG A 31 17.51 -2.66 10.72
N LEU A 32 16.52 -2.33 9.89
CA LEU A 32 15.32 -1.57 10.24
C LEU A 32 14.19 -2.48 10.75
N ILE A 33 14.35 -3.80 10.69
CA ILE A 33 13.37 -4.75 11.23
C ILE A 33 13.31 -4.63 12.75
N GLY A 34 12.09 -4.59 13.29
CA GLY A 34 11.84 -4.45 14.74
C GLY A 34 12.08 -3.04 15.29
N LYS A 35 12.45 -2.07 14.45
CA LYS A 35 12.65 -0.68 14.87
C LYS A 35 11.45 0.19 14.50
N PRO A 36 11.13 1.22 15.32
CA PRO A 36 10.25 2.30 14.89
C PRO A 36 10.93 3.06 13.75
N VAL A 37 10.21 3.25 12.64
CA VAL A 37 10.72 3.89 11.42
C VAL A 37 9.70 4.90 10.94
N ILE A 38 10.18 6.07 10.52
CA ILE A 38 9.41 7.13 9.86
C ILE A 38 10.09 7.47 8.54
N ILE A 39 9.32 7.64 7.47
CA ILE A 39 9.81 8.07 6.16
C ILE A 39 9.19 9.44 5.86
N GLY A 40 9.99 10.39 5.39
CA GLY A 40 9.52 11.75 5.13
C GLY A 40 10.61 12.64 4.54
N SER A 41 10.24 13.87 4.21
CA SER A 41 11.16 14.88 3.67
C SER A 41 12.03 15.53 4.76
N LEU A 42 13.23 15.98 4.38
CA LEU A 42 14.14 16.76 5.24
C LEU A 42 13.89 18.28 5.20
N SER A 43 12.90 18.74 4.42
CA SER A 43 12.57 20.17 4.33
C SER A 43 11.91 20.70 5.61
N ASP A 44 12.03 22.01 5.84
CA ASP A 44 11.44 22.71 7.00
C ASP A 44 9.92 22.49 7.16
N ARG A 45 9.22 22.27 6.05
CA ARG A 45 7.79 21.90 6.00
C ARG A 45 7.55 20.53 5.39
N GLY A 46 8.51 19.63 5.57
CA GLY A 46 8.43 18.24 5.11
C GLY A 46 7.31 17.48 5.80
N VAL A 47 6.66 16.58 5.07
CA VAL A 47 5.62 15.68 5.60
C VAL A 47 6.11 14.24 5.61
N VAL A 48 5.41 13.41 6.39
CA VAL A 48 5.61 11.97 6.49
C VAL A 48 4.90 11.28 5.33
N ALA A 49 5.55 10.27 4.76
CA ALA A 49 5.02 9.42 3.69
C ALA A 49 4.91 7.97 4.17
#